data_AF-A0A532VIZ2-F1
#
_entry.id   AF-A0A532VIZ2-F1
#
_cell.length_a   1.000
_cell.length_b   1.000
_cell.length_c   1.000
_cell.angle_alpha   90.00
_cell.angle_beta   90.00
_cell.angle_gamma   90.00
#
_symmetry.space_group_name_H-M   'P 1'
#
loop_
_entity.id
_entity.type
_entity.pdbx_description
1 polymer ?
#
loop_
_entity_poly.entity_id
_entity_poly.type
_entity_poly.pdbx_seq_one_letter_code
_entity_poly.pdbx_strand_id
1 'polypeptide(L)'
;MSRMPRDLSGDRVLRILQHNGFVPVKRKPGSHMSLKKKKDGKARKKITVPDHKTVLIGTLQRILRDSGKDRDEFIKLSEVL
;
A
#
# COMPACT_ATOMS: atom_id res chain seq x y z
N MET A 1 -13.42 -12.73 -8.70
CA MET A 1 -12.79 -11.49 -8.19
C MET A 1 -13.14 -11.32 -6.72
N SER A 2 -12.17 -11.35 -5.82
CA SER A 2 -12.40 -11.13 -4.39
C SER A 2 -12.74 -9.67 -4.08
N ARG A 3 -13.63 -9.44 -3.10
CA ARG A 3 -13.99 -8.08 -2.64
C ARG A 3 -12.80 -7.45 -1.93
N MET A 4 -12.61 -6.13 -2.13
CA MET A 4 -11.59 -5.40 -1.39
C MET A 4 -11.97 -5.31 0.10
N PRO A 5 -11.00 -5.47 1.02
CA PRO A 5 -11.22 -5.25 2.44
C PRO A 5 -11.73 -3.84 2.70
N ARG A 6 -12.66 -3.70 3.66
CA ARG A 6 -13.29 -2.41 4.00
C ARG A 6 -12.71 -1.78 5.27
N ASP A 7 -11.97 -2.57 6.03
CA ASP A 7 -11.47 -2.31 7.37
C ASP A 7 -9.94 -2.24 7.42
N LEU A 8 -9.29 -1.96 6.29
CA LEU A 8 -7.84 -1.93 6.20
C LEU A 8 -7.25 -0.62 6.73
N SER A 9 -6.36 -0.70 7.71
CA SER A 9 -5.64 0.46 8.25
C SER A 9 -4.44 0.86 7.37
N GLY A 10 -4.00 2.11 7.50
CA GLY A 10 -2.81 2.62 6.82
C GLY A 10 -1.54 1.82 7.14
N ASP A 11 -1.37 1.43 8.41
CA ASP A 11 -0.25 0.58 8.85
C ASP A 11 -0.29 -0.81 8.20
N ARG A 12 -1.48 -1.42 8.04
CA ARG A 12 -1.60 -2.69 7.31
C ARG A 12 -1.22 -2.55 5.84
N VAL A 13 -1.70 -1.50 5.19
CA VAL A 13 -1.31 -1.18 3.80
C VAL A 13 0.20 -0.99 3.68
N LEU A 14 0.82 -0.30 4.65
CA LEU A 14 2.27 -0.12 4.71
C LEU A 14 3.00 -1.46 4.74
N ARG A 15 2.59 -2.38 5.63
CA ARG A 15 3.20 -3.72 5.76
C ARG A 15 3.08 -4.53 4.48
N ILE A 16 1.91 -4.53 3.83
CA ILE A 16 1.70 -5.23 2.56
C ILE A 16 2.63 -4.66 1.48
N LEU A 17 2.77 -3.34 1.40
CA LEU A 17 3.70 -2.72 0.45
C LEU A 17 5.17 -3.03 0.79
N GLN A 18 5.53 -3.08 2.07
CA GLN A 18 6.88 -3.49 2.51
C GLN A 18 7.22 -4.92 2.12
N HIS A 19 6.29 -5.86 2.34
CA HIS A 19 6.42 -7.24 1.88
C HIS A 19 6.66 -7.31 0.37
N ASN A 20 6.07 -6.36 -0.37
CA ASN A 20 6.21 -6.23 -1.81
C ASN A 20 7.47 -5.46 -2.27
N GLY A 21 8.43 -5.22 -1.37
CA GLY A 21 9.71 -4.58 -1.67
C GLY A 21 9.64 -3.04 -1.76
N PHE A 22 8.58 -2.41 -1.25
CA PHE A 22 8.56 -0.96 -1.05
C PHE A 22 9.21 -0.61 0.28
N VAL A 23 10.06 0.42 0.28
CA VAL A 23 10.76 0.88 1.48
C VAL A 23 10.14 2.20 1.93
N PRO A 24 9.77 2.35 3.22
CA PRO A 24 9.28 3.62 3.75
C PRO A 24 10.35 4.72 3.61
N VAL A 25 9.89 5.93 3.26
CA VAL A 25 10.75 7.10 3.03
C VAL A 25 10.46 8.19 4.05
N LYS A 26 9.18 8.41 4.34
CA LYS A 26 8.72 9.42 5.28
C LYS A 26 7.38 8.99 5.86
N ARG A 27 7.20 9.16 7.16
CA ARG A 27 5.90 9.05 7.83
C ARG A 27 5.59 10.41 8.46
N LYS A 28 4.41 10.94 8.16
CA LYS A 28 3.82 12.07 8.89
C LYS A 28 2.67 11.48 9.71
N PRO A 29 2.86 11.28 11.02
CA PRO A 29 1.83 10.70 11.89
C PRO A 29 0.49 11.41 11.73
N GLY A 30 -0.60 10.64 11.63
CA GLY A 30 -1.96 11.17 11.47
C GLY A 30 -2.25 11.87 10.13
N SER A 31 -1.37 11.72 9.14
CA SER A 31 -1.60 12.29 7.80
C SER A 31 -1.30 11.28 6.70
N HIS A 32 -0.03 10.97 6.46
CA HIS A 32 0.36 10.07 5.37
C HIS A 32 1.78 9.52 5.52
N MET A 33 1.99 8.38 4.87
CA MET A 33 3.24 7.67 4.72
C MET A 33 3.62 7.64 3.24
N SER A 34 4.89 7.85 2.94
CA SER A 34 5.45 7.73 1.59
C SER A 34 6.39 6.54 1.53
N LEU A 35 6.19 5.63 0.58
CA LEU A 35 7.09 4.53 0.29
C LEU A 35 7.70 4.68 -1.10
N LYS A 36 8.92 4.15 -1.29
CA LYS A 36 9.57 4.06 -2.59
C LYS A 36 9.99 2.63 -2.88
N LYS A 37 9.83 2.17 -4.11
CA LYS A 37 10.49 0.95 -4.60
C LYS A 37 11.54 1.33 -5.63
N LYS A 38 12.77 0.83 -5.43
CA LYS A 38 13.80 0.87 -6.49
C LYS A 38 13.46 -0.26 -7.46
N LYS A 39 13.25 0.07 -8.73
CA LYS A 39 13.21 -0.91 -9.81
C LYS A 39 14.55 -0.80 -10.53
N ASP A 40 15.27 -1.92 -10.66
CA ASP A 40 16.64 -1.97 -11.19
C ASP A 40 16.84 -1.02 -12.39
N GLY A 41 17.62 0.03 -12.13
CA GLY A 41 18.09 1.00 -13.13
C GLY A 41 17.11 2.02 -13.71
N LYS A 42 15.77 1.92 -13.55
CA LYS A 42 14.87 2.71 -14.44
C LYS A 42 13.72 3.52 -13.85
N ALA A 43 13.27 3.33 -12.61
CA ALA A 43 12.31 4.27 -11.99
C ALA A 43 12.16 4.09 -10.47
N ARG A 44 12.07 5.20 -9.73
CA ARG A 44 11.61 5.21 -8.34
C ARG A 44 10.08 5.35 -8.35
N LYS A 45 9.35 4.28 -8.08
CA LYS A 45 7.90 4.40 -7.83
C LYS A 45 7.69 4.89 -6.40
N LYS A 46 7.10 6.09 -6.24
CA LYS A 46 6.70 6.65 -4.95
C LYS A 46 5.20 6.46 -4.76
N ILE A 47 4.80 5.93 -3.60
CA ILE A 47 3.41 5.71 -3.23
C ILE A 47 3.13 6.46 -1.93
N THR A 48 1.97 7.12 -1.86
CA THR A 48 1.48 7.76 -0.65
C THR A 48 0.31 6.94 -0.08
N VAL A 49 0.40 6.60 1.21
CA VAL A 49 -0.60 5.84 1.96
C VAL A 49 -1.10 6.71 3.12
N PRO A 50 -2.40 6.97 3.26
CA PRO A 50 -2.92 7.69 4.43
C PRO A 50 -2.63 6.94 5.73
N ASP A 51 -2.26 7.66 6.79
CA ASP A 51 -1.95 7.09 8.10
C ASP A 51 -3.19 7.11 9.01
N HIS A 52 -4.26 6.44 8.57
CA HIS A 52 -5.57 6.43 9.22
C HIS A 52 -5.98 5.01 9.64
N LYS A 53 -6.92 4.90 10.59
CA LYS A 53 -7.47 3.61 11.06
C LYS A 53 -8.18 2.82 9.96
N THR A 54 -8.76 3.50 8.98
CA THR A 54 -9.44 2.87 7.85
C THR A 54 -9.13 3.67 6.58
N VAL A 55 -8.63 2.98 5.57
CA VAL A 55 -8.34 3.53 4.25
C VAL A 55 -9.52 3.23 3.33
N LEU A 56 -10.04 4.26 2.66
CA LEU A 56 -11.17 4.12 1.75
C LEU A 56 -10.83 3.17 0.60
N ILE A 57 -11.83 2.40 0.13
CA ILE A 57 -11.67 1.44 -0.96
C ILE A 57 -11.10 2.11 -2.22
N GLY A 58 -11.59 3.31 -2.57
CA GLY A 58 -11.08 4.04 -3.73
C GLY A 58 -9.59 4.40 -3.60
N THR A 59 -9.13 4.67 -2.38
CA THR A 59 -7.71 4.91 -2.08
C THR A 59 -6.90 3.62 -2.20
N LEU A 60 -7.40 2.50 -1.67
CA LEU A 60 -6.75 1.19 -1.82
C LEU A 60 -6.61 0.80 -3.30
N GLN A 61 -7.66 1.00 -4.10
CA GLN A 61 -7.64 0.74 -5.55
C GLN A 61 -6.61 1.62 -6.27
N ARG A 62 -6.48 2.90 -5.87
CA ARG A 62 -5.45 3.79 -6.40
C ARG A 62 -4.05 3.31 -6.03
N ILE A 63 -3.82 2.93 -4.78
CA ILE A 63 -2.54 2.38 -4.31
C ILE A 63 -2.17 1.11 -5.07
N LEU A 64 -3.12 0.21 -5.31
CA LEU A 64 -2.93 -1.00 -6.11
C LEU A 64 -2.48 -0.68 -7.54
N ARG A 65 -3.19 0.24 -8.20
CA ARG A 65 -2.85 0.67 -9.57
C ARG A 65 -1.46 1.33 -9.62
N ASP A 66 -1.16 2.23 -8.70
CA ASP A 66 0.12 2.96 -8.66
C ASP A 66 1.28 2.01 -8.34
N SER A 67 1.08 1.07 -7.42
CA SER A 67 2.04 0.00 -7.11
C SER A 67 2.23 -0.98 -8.27
N GLY A 68 1.22 -1.17 -9.12
CA GLY A 68 1.21 -2.18 -10.17
C GLY A 68 1.17 -3.59 -9.57
N LYS A 69 0.45 -3.75 -8.47
CA LYS A 69 0.31 -5.01 -7.74
C LYS A 69 -0.96 -5.74 -8.14
N ASP A 70 -0.90 -7.07 -8.08
CA ASP A 70 -2.07 -7.89 -8.30
C ASP A 70 -3.07 -7.72 -7.16
N ARG A 71 -4.36 -7.69 -7.52
CA ARG A 71 -5.44 -7.46 -6.56
C ARG A 71 -5.61 -8.67 -5.63
N ASP A 72 -5.56 -9.88 -6.17
CA ASP A 72 -5.80 -11.09 -5.38
C ASP A 72 -4.61 -11.37 -4.46
N GLU A 73 -3.37 -11.11 -4.92
CA GLU A 73 -2.17 -11.13 -4.07
C GLU A 73 -2.31 -10.14 -2.89
N PHE A 74 -2.75 -8.91 -3.15
CA PHE A 74 -2.95 -7.92 -2.11
C PHE A 74 -4.01 -8.32 -1.08
N ILE A 75 -5.14 -8.89 -1.54
CA ILE A 75 -6.21 -9.35 -0.65
C ILE A 75 -5.71 -10.49 0.22
N LYS A 76 -5.00 -11.48 -0.34
CA LYS A 76 -4.39 -12.57 0.43
C LYS A 76 -3.44 -12.05 1.51
N LEU A 77 -2.56 -11.11 1.16
CA LEU A 77 -1.62 -10.51 2.12
C LEU A 77 -2.36 -9.70 3.21
N SER A 78 -3.50 -9.10 2.88
CA SER A 78 -4.29 -8.33 3.84
C SER A 78 -5.00 -9.17 4.91
N GLU A 79 -5.21 -10.45 4.64
CA GLU A 79 -5.80 -11.41 5.58
C GLU A 79 -4.75 -12.02 6.53
N VAL A 80 -3.48 -11.99 6.13
CA VAL A 80 -2.37 -12.65 6.85
C VAL A 80 -1.50 -11.66 7.65
N LEU A 81 -1.49 -10.36 7.31
CA LEU A 81 -0.63 -9.31 7.92
C LEU A 81 -1.35 -8.34 8.89
#